data_AF-A0A1L2E0B0-F1
#
_entry.id   AF-A0A1L2E0B0-F1
#
_cell.length_a   1.000
_cell.length_b   1.000
_cell.length_c   1.000
_cell.angle_alpha   90.00
_cell.angle_beta   90.00
_cell.angle_gamma   90.00
#
_symmetry.space_group_name_H-M   'P 1'
#
loop_
_entity.id
_entity.type
_entity.pdbx_description
1 polymer ?
#
loop_
_entity_poly.entity_id
_entity_poly.type
_entity_poly.pdbx_seq_one_letter_code
_entity_poly.pdbx_strand_id
1 'polypeptide(L)'
;MDIEIRHCNNIVRAHITLTADKLNIKFAPNGTGKSTLSRAISCAARDDIQGLQALMPFRLRGENPDSTGPIVIGADGIGDVMCFNEEYVSQFTFQPDELISDSFNILIRNQAHAEREREIEEMTQKIRAVFTDHTELNSLIDHLQELSNAFKSTSSGISRSSTGMRGLSGGNKIHHIPAGLENYQPYIRSERRVEWIDWQTKGLEFSPLSDGCCPFCTGDITGKEAQIRQVREEYDKSTIKNLTAIIRLVENLGNYLTESARERLLAITMLQNGPEAEHIEYLVALNARPIR
;
A
#
# COMPACT_ATOMS: atom_id res chain seq x y z
N MET A 1 -37.03 -23.82 -37.16
CA MET A 1 -37.52 -23.99 -35.79
C MET A 1 -39.03 -23.92 -35.83
N ASP A 2 -39.70 -24.96 -35.38
CA ASP A 2 -41.16 -25.05 -35.37
C ASP A 2 -41.66 -24.96 -33.93
N ILE A 3 -42.55 -24.00 -33.70
CA ILE A 3 -43.08 -23.68 -32.37
C ILE A 3 -44.58 -23.94 -32.39
N GLU A 4 -45.02 -24.77 -31.45
CA GLU A 4 -46.43 -25.03 -31.21
C GLU A 4 -46.89 -24.31 -29.94
N ILE A 5 -47.99 -23.57 -30.04
CA ILE A 5 -48.59 -22.82 -28.93
C ILE A 5 -50.02 -23.29 -28.75
N ARG A 6 -50.41 -23.68 -27.54
CA ARG A 6 -51.76 -24.17 -27.22
C ARG A 6 -52.31 -23.46 -25.98
N HIS A 7 -53.61 -23.22 -25.99
CA HIS A 7 -54.36 -22.68 -24.85
C HIS A 7 -53.73 -21.39 -24.28
N CYS A 8 -53.40 -20.40 -25.11
CA CYS A 8 -52.89 -19.10 -24.67
C CYS A 8 -53.90 -18.00 -25.04
N ASN A 9 -54.52 -17.35 -24.06
CA ASN A 9 -55.56 -16.33 -24.23
C ASN A 9 -56.65 -16.75 -25.24
N ASN A 10 -56.67 -16.11 -26.41
CA ASN A 10 -57.61 -16.37 -27.50
C ASN A 10 -57.11 -17.43 -28.51
N ILE A 11 -55.91 -17.98 -28.32
CA ILE A 11 -55.29 -19.01 -29.15
C ILE A 11 -55.59 -20.38 -28.57
N VAL A 12 -56.40 -21.17 -29.28
CA VAL A 12 -56.63 -22.58 -28.96
C VAL A 12 -55.40 -23.41 -29.36
N ARG A 13 -54.94 -23.22 -30.60
CA ARG A 13 -53.74 -23.87 -31.16
C ARG A 13 -53.14 -22.99 -32.26
N ALA A 14 -51.82 -22.85 -32.27
CA ALA A 14 -51.08 -22.19 -33.33
C ALA A 14 -49.77 -22.94 -33.61
N HIS A 15 -49.36 -22.94 -34.87
CA HIS A 15 -48.07 -23.48 -35.32
C HIS A 15 -47.30 -22.36 -36.03
N ILE A 16 -46.08 -22.07 -35.58
CA ILE A 16 -45.25 -20.98 -36.08
C ILE A 16 -43.88 -21.53 -36.44
N THR A 17 -43.46 -21.30 -37.68
CA THR A 17 -42.09 -21.61 -38.11
C THR A 17 -41.22 -20.35 -38.10
N LEU A 18 -40.08 -20.42 -37.42
CA LEU A 18 -38.99 -19.46 -37.44
C LEU A 18 -37.80 -20.04 -38.23
N THR A 19 -37.25 -19.23 -39.13
CA THR A 19 -36.01 -19.56 -39.84
C THR A 19 -34.84 -18.85 -39.19
N ALA A 20 -33.81 -19.59 -38.80
CA ALA A 20 -32.59 -19.03 -38.21
C ALA A 20 -31.90 -18.05 -39.17
N ASP A 21 -31.20 -17.07 -38.61
CA ASP A 21 -30.41 -16.04 -39.33
C ASP A 21 -31.20 -15.24 -40.37
N LYS A 22 -32.52 -15.13 -40.18
CA LYS A 22 -33.41 -14.38 -41.06
C LYS A 22 -34.37 -13.51 -40.28
N LEU A 23 -34.80 -12.42 -40.92
CA LEU A 23 -35.90 -11.61 -40.44
C LEU A 23 -37.23 -12.38 -40.61
N ASN A 24 -37.85 -12.77 -39.49
CA ASN A 24 -39.11 -13.50 -39.48
C ASN A 24 -40.27 -12.51 -39.25
N ILE A 25 -41.01 -12.17 -40.31
CA ILE A 25 -42.15 -11.24 -40.23
C ILE A 25 -43.45 -12.04 -40.18
N LYS A 26 -44.27 -11.84 -39.14
CA LYS A 26 -45.62 -12.42 -39.01
C LYS A 26 -46.65 -11.29 -38.93
N PHE A 27 -47.56 -11.26 -39.90
CA PHE A 27 -48.59 -10.22 -39.99
C PHE A 27 -49.99 -10.81 -39.87
N ALA A 28 -50.87 -10.12 -39.15
CA ALA A 28 -52.27 -10.49 -39.00
C ALA A 28 -53.11 -9.25 -38.59
N PRO A 29 -54.44 -9.28 -38.77
CA PRO A 29 -55.34 -8.26 -38.26
C PRO A 29 -55.25 -8.05 -36.74
N ASN A 30 -55.81 -6.95 -36.25
CA ASN A 30 -55.91 -6.69 -34.82
C ASN A 30 -56.89 -7.67 -34.16
N GLY A 31 -56.59 -8.05 -32.92
CA GLY A 31 -57.38 -9.07 -32.20
C GLY A 31 -57.06 -10.53 -32.56
N THR A 32 -56.24 -10.81 -33.59
CA THR A 32 -55.86 -12.18 -33.98
C THR A 32 -54.93 -12.87 -32.98
N GLY A 33 -54.36 -12.15 -32.00
CA GLY A 33 -53.48 -12.71 -30.98
C GLY A 33 -51.98 -12.63 -31.29
N LYS A 34 -51.55 -11.75 -32.21
CA LYS A 34 -50.13 -11.49 -32.51
C LYS A 34 -49.27 -11.31 -31.24
N SER A 35 -49.72 -10.42 -30.36
CA SER A 35 -49.03 -10.13 -29.09
C SER A 35 -49.08 -11.33 -28.13
N THR A 36 -50.14 -12.15 -28.16
CA THR A 36 -50.23 -13.39 -27.39
C THR A 36 -49.16 -14.39 -27.82
N LEU A 37 -48.99 -14.57 -29.14
CA LEU A 37 -47.97 -15.48 -29.68
C LEU A 37 -46.57 -15.01 -29.31
N SER A 38 -46.27 -13.71 -29.47
CA SER A 38 -44.98 -13.13 -29.10
C SER A 38 -44.68 -13.27 -27.60
N ARG A 39 -45.67 -13.01 -26.73
CA ARG A 39 -45.53 -13.18 -25.28
C ARG A 39 -45.33 -14.64 -24.89
N ALA A 40 -46.10 -15.56 -25.46
CA ALA A 40 -45.98 -16.98 -25.17
C ALA A 40 -44.57 -17.50 -25.54
N ILE A 41 -44.04 -17.12 -26.71
CA ILE A 41 -42.67 -17.47 -27.11
C ILE A 41 -41.65 -16.84 -26.16
N SER A 42 -41.80 -15.56 -25.82
CA SER A 42 -40.87 -14.87 -24.91
C SER A 42 -40.87 -15.46 -23.50
N CYS A 43 -42.02 -15.86 -22.96
CA CYS A 43 -42.10 -16.50 -21.65
C CYS A 43 -41.47 -17.91 -21.70
N ALA A 44 -41.75 -18.68 -22.74
CA ALA A 44 -41.18 -20.01 -22.92
C ALA A 44 -39.65 -19.97 -23.08
N ALA A 45 -39.12 -19.04 -23.87
CA ALA A 45 -37.67 -18.90 -24.07
C ALA A 45 -36.90 -18.46 -22.81
N ARG A 46 -37.58 -17.83 -21.84
CA ARG A 46 -36.98 -17.36 -20.58
C ARG A 46 -37.30 -18.26 -19.38
N ASP A 47 -37.94 -19.41 -19.60
CA ASP A 47 -38.50 -20.27 -18.56
C ASP A 47 -39.41 -19.51 -17.55
N ASP A 48 -40.12 -18.48 -18.03
CA ASP A 48 -41.03 -17.67 -17.23
C ASP A 48 -42.40 -18.36 -17.09
N ILE A 49 -42.45 -19.31 -16.15
CA ILE A 49 -43.65 -20.10 -15.84
C ILE A 49 -44.80 -19.18 -15.42
N GLN A 50 -44.55 -18.13 -14.63
CA GLN A 50 -45.59 -17.24 -14.13
C GLN A 50 -46.19 -16.39 -15.26
N GLY A 51 -45.35 -15.82 -16.12
CA GLY A 51 -45.79 -15.07 -17.29
C GLY A 51 -46.55 -15.96 -18.29
N LEU A 52 -46.15 -17.22 -18.45
CA LEU A 52 -46.88 -18.17 -19.29
C LEU A 52 -48.26 -18.49 -18.70
N GLN A 53 -48.35 -18.73 -17.39
CA GLN A 53 -49.63 -18.95 -16.69
C GLN A 53 -50.56 -17.74 -16.76
N ALA A 54 -50.01 -16.51 -16.79
CA ALA A 54 -50.82 -15.30 -16.97
C ALA A 54 -51.56 -15.27 -18.33
N LEU A 55 -51.13 -16.06 -19.31
CA LEU A 55 -51.80 -16.25 -20.59
C LEU A 55 -52.94 -17.28 -20.54
N MET A 56 -53.41 -17.68 -19.36
CA MET A 56 -54.51 -18.63 -19.23
C MET A 56 -55.79 -18.14 -19.94
N PRO A 57 -56.38 -18.94 -20.86
CA PRO A 57 -57.58 -18.59 -21.59
C PRO A 57 -58.73 -18.28 -20.66
N PHE A 58 -59.46 -17.20 -20.94
CA PHE A 58 -60.57 -16.75 -20.09
C PHE A 58 -61.61 -17.84 -19.84
N ARG A 59 -61.90 -18.67 -20.86
CA ARG A 59 -62.87 -19.78 -20.76
C ARG A 59 -62.47 -20.87 -19.77
N LEU A 60 -61.18 -21.00 -19.47
CA LEU A 60 -60.62 -22.02 -18.58
C LEU A 60 -60.35 -21.49 -17.15
N ARG A 61 -60.66 -20.21 -16.86
CA ARG A 61 -60.46 -19.64 -15.52
C ARG A 61 -61.58 -20.00 -14.53
N GLY A 62 -62.77 -20.34 -15.01
CA GLY A 62 -63.92 -20.71 -14.19
C GLY A 62 -64.05 -22.22 -14.02
N GLU A 63 -64.25 -22.95 -15.12
CA GLU A 63 -64.31 -24.42 -15.15
C GLU A 63 -63.14 -24.96 -15.99
N ASN A 64 -62.29 -25.79 -15.38
CA ASN A 64 -61.16 -26.45 -16.05
C ASN A 64 -61.04 -27.92 -15.61
N PRO A 65 -62.02 -28.76 -15.97
CA PRO A 65 -62.08 -30.16 -15.52
C PRO A 65 -60.85 -30.98 -15.95
N ASP A 66 -60.24 -30.63 -17.08
CA ASP A 66 -59.07 -31.32 -17.64
C ASP A 66 -57.73 -30.74 -17.16
N SER A 67 -57.74 -29.75 -16.26
CA SER A 67 -56.54 -29.03 -15.78
C SER A 67 -55.62 -28.54 -16.90
N THR A 68 -56.21 -28.11 -18.01
CA THR A 68 -55.47 -27.64 -19.20
C THR A 68 -54.93 -26.23 -18.98
N GLY A 69 -53.67 -26.01 -19.32
CA GLY A 69 -52.99 -24.73 -19.19
C GLY A 69 -52.31 -24.27 -20.48
N PRO A 70 -51.80 -23.03 -20.50
CA PRO A 70 -50.96 -22.53 -21.59
C PRO A 70 -49.72 -23.41 -21.79
N ILE A 71 -49.47 -23.81 -23.04
CA ILE A 71 -48.34 -24.68 -23.39
C ILE A 71 -47.65 -24.12 -24.64
N VAL A 72 -46.32 -24.09 -24.60
CA VAL A 72 -45.45 -23.76 -25.74
C VAL A 72 -44.42 -24.86 -25.90
N ILE A 73 -44.25 -25.37 -27.12
CA ILE A 73 -43.33 -26.48 -27.45
C ILE A 73 -42.43 -26.01 -28.59
N GLY A 74 -41.12 -26.29 -28.50
CA GLY A 74 -40.15 -26.02 -29.57
C GLY A 74 -39.49 -24.64 -29.53
N ALA A 75 -39.64 -23.90 -28.42
CA ALA A 75 -38.98 -22.61 -28.19
C ALA A 75 -37.60 -22.73 -27.49
N ASP A 76 -37.15 -23.95 -27.17
CA ASP A 76 -35.97 -24.23 -26.33
C ASP A 76 -34.64 -23.76 -26.95
N GLY A 77 -34.61 -23.52 -28.26
CA GLY A 77 -33.41 -23.03 -28.98
C GLY A 77 -33.26 -21.51 -29.01
N ILE A 78 -34.13 -20.76 -28.32
CA ILE A 78 -34.07 -19.29 -28.26
C ILE A 78 -33.32 -18.88 -26.99
N GLY A 79 -32.08 -18.41 -27.15
CA GLY A 79 -31.21 -18.11 -26.01
C GLY A 79 -31.51 -16.79 -25.29
N ASP A 80 -31.59 -15.69 -26.04
CA ASP A 80 -31.94 -14.37 -25.49
C ASP A 80 -33.08 -13.75 -26.29
N VAL A 81 -33.99 -13.09 -25.60
CA VAL A 81 -35.15 -12.43 -26.18
C VAL A 81 -35.17 -10.99 -25.73
N MET A 82 -35.07 -10.06 -26.68
CA MET A 82 -35.31 -8.64 -26.45
C MET A 82 -36.68 -8.25 -27.01
N CYS A 83 -37.54 -7.71 -26.16
CA CYS A 83 -38.89 -7.28 -26.54
C CYS A 83 -38.94 -5.76 -26.62
N PHE A 84 -39.14 -5.22 -27.82
CA PHE A 84 -39.39 -3.79 -28.01
C PHE A 84 -40.88 -3.49 -27.77
N ASN A 85 -41.24 -3.23 -26.51
CA ASN A 85 -42.60 -2.91 -26.07
C ASN A 85 -42.64 -1.60 -25.26
N GLU A 86 -43.82 -1.21 -24.78
CA GLU A 86 -43.99 0.00 -23.95
C GLU A 86 -43.14 -0.03 -22.67
N GLU A 87 -42.98 -1.21 -22.05
CA GLU A 87 -42.15 -1.39 -20.88
C GLU A 87 -40.67 -1.08 -21.17
N TYR A 88 -40.13 -1.60 -22.29
CA TYR A 88 -38.78 -1.27 -22.75
C TYR A 88 -38.62 0.22 -23.02
N VAL A 89 -39.57 0.85 -23.73
CA VAL A 89 -39.52 2.30 -24.02
C VAL A 89 -39.55 3.13 -22.73
N SER A 90 -40.38 2.74 -21.76
CA SER A 90 -40.53 3.47 -20.48
C SER A 90 -39.25 3.53 -19.65
N GLN A 91 -38.34 2.56 -19.82
CA GLN A 91 -37.05 2.54 -19.12
C GLN A 91 -36.10 3.68 -19.56
N PHE A 92 -36.31 4.25 -20.76
CA PHE A 92 -35.43 5.26 -21.34
C PHE A 92 -36.08 6.65 -21.48
N THR A 93 -37.41 6.74 -21.56
CA THR A 93 -38.07 8.03 -21.85
C THR A 93 -38.39 8.89 -20.63
N PHE A 94 -38.20 8.40 -19.39
CA PHE A 94 -38.62 9.10 -18.17
C PHE A 94 -37.64 8.95 -16.99
N GLN A 95 -36.34 9.14 -17.23
CA GLN A 95 -35.38 9.20 -16.11
C GLN A 95 -35.27 10.65 -15.58
N PRO A 96 -35.26 10.88 -14.24
CA PRO A 96 -35.31 12.21 -13.65
C PRO A 96 -34.12 13.10 -14.01
N ASP A 97 -32.94 12.50 -14.14
CA ASP A 97 -31.65 13.21 -14.15
C ASP A 97 -30.80 12.94 -15.41
N GLU A 98 -31.14 11.95 -16.24
CA GLU A 98 -30.38 11.59 -17.45
C GLU A 98 -31.30 11.23 -18.62
N LEU A 99 -31.00 11.73 -19.82
CA LEU A 99 -31.75 11.35 -21.04
C LEU A 99 -31.39 9.93 -21.52
N ILE A 100 -30.14 9.52 -21.30
CA ILE A 100 -29.60 8.21 -21.64
C ILE A 100 -28.63 7.83 -20.52
N SER A 101 -28.86 6.67 -19.90
CA SER A 101 -27.93 6.12 -18.92
C SER A 101 -26.55 5.95 -19.55
N ASP A 102 -25.50 6.39 -18.86
CA ASP A 102 -24.10 6.31 -19.31
C ASP A 102 -23.77 7.18 -20.53
N SER A 103 -24.44 8.35 -20.63
CA SER A 103 -24.24 9.33 -21.71
C SER A 103 -22.79 9.75 -21.94
N PHE A 104 -21.95 9.78 -20.90
CA PHE A 104 -20.53 10.10 -21.04
C PHE A 104 -19.78 9.06 -21.89
N ASN A 105 -19.96 7.77 -21.60
CA ASN A 105 -19.29 6.72 -22.37
C ASN A 105 -19.83 6.66 -23.81
N ILE A 106 -21.12 6.95 -24.01
CA ILE A 106 -21.76 6.87 -25.33
C ILE A 106 -21.40 8.07 -26.21
N LEU A 107 -21.39 9.28 -25.64
CA LEU A 107 -21.29 10.53 -26.42
C LEU A 107 -19.89 11.15 -26.39
N ILE A 108 -19.10 10.92 -25.34
CA ILE A 108 -17.83 11.62 -25.12
C ILE A 108 -16.64 10.68 -25.23
N ARG A 109 -16.74 9.46 -24.68
CA ARG A 109 -15.63 8.50 -24.66
C ARG A 109 -15.41 7.86 -26.03
N ASN A 110 -14.67 8.58 -26.86
CA ASN A 110 -14.19 8.09 -28.16
C ASN A 110 -12.68 7.81 -28.11
N GLN A 111 -12.14 7.32 -29.23
CA GLN A 111 -10.72 6.98 -29.33
C GLN A 111 -9.80 8.18 -29.01
N ALA A 112 -10.14 9.38 -29.49
CA ALA A 112 -9.35 10.58 -29.24
C ALA A 112 -9.34 10.99 -27.75
N HIS A 113 -10.46 10.79 -27.04
CA HIS A 113 -10.53 10.99 -25.59
C HIS A 113 -9.60 10.02 -24.86
N ALA A 114 -9.65 8.72 -25.21
CA ALA A 114 -8.80 7.70 -24.60
C ALA A 114 -7.30 7.93 -24.87
N GLU A 115 -6.94 8.44 -26.04
CA GLU A 115 -5.55 8.81 -26.37
C GLU A 115 -5.07 9.97 -25.50
N ARG A 116 -5.87 11.04 -25.34
CA ARG A 116 -5.52 12.15 -24.44
C ARG A 116 -5.39 11.73 -22.98
N GLU A 117 -6.27 10.85 -22.49
CA GLU A 117 -6.14 10.30 -21.13
C GLU A 117 -4.82 9.57 -20.95
N ARG A 118 -4.38 8.77 -21.94
CA ARG A 118 -3.07 8.10 -21.90
C ARG A 118 -1.91 9.08 -21.91
N GLU A 119 -1.97 10.14 -22.73
CA GLU A 119 -0.92 11.17 -22.76
C GLU A 119 -0.79 11.89 -21.40
N ILE A 120 -1.92 12.24 -20.76
CA ILE A 120 -1.94 12.85 -19.43
C ILE A 120 -1.33 11.91 -18.39
N GLU A 121 -1.71 10.63 -18.43
CA GLU A 121 -1.17 9.63 -17.52
C GLU A 121 0.33 9.44 -17.72
N GLU A 122 0.81 9.38 -18.97
CA GLU A 122 2.24 9.25 -19.29
C GLU A 122 3.05 10.47 -18.78
N MET A 123 2.54 11.69 -19.00
CA MET A 123 3.16 12.90 -18.46
C MET A 123 3.21 12.88 -16.93
N THR A 124 2.13 12.46 -16.29
CA THR A 124 2.04 12.37 -14.83
C THR A 124 3.01 11.32 -14.27
N GLN A 125 3.13 10.18 -14.94
CA GLN A 125 4.08 9.13 -14.58
C GLN A 125 5.53 9.60 -14.70
N LYS A 126 5.88 10.30 -15.77
CA LYS A 126 7.22 10.90 -15.93
C LYS A 126 7.54 11.88 -14.79
N ILE A 127 6.59 12.74 -14.42
CA ILE A 127 6.77 13.66 -13.29
C ILE A 127 6.98 12.89 -11.98
N ARG A 128 6.17 11.85 -11.71
CA ARG A 128 6.34 11.02 -10.51
C ARG A 128 7.67 10.29 -10.47
N ALA A 129 8.13 9.77 -11.60
CA ALA A 129 9.41 9.07 -11.72
C ALA A 129 10.59 10.00 -11.36
N VAL A 130 10.55 11.26 -11.78
CA VAL A 130 11.59 12.26 -11.43
C VAL A 130 11.79 12.39 -9.92
N PHE A 131 10.72 12.29 -9.12
CA PHE A 131 10.84 12.36 -7.65
C PHE A 131 11.14 11.00 -7.01
N THR A 132 10.67 9.90 -7.61
CA THR A 132 10.83 8.55 -7.06
C THR A 132 12.24 8.01 -7.29
N ASP A 133 12.80 8.26 -8.46
CA ASP A 133 14.11 7.74 -8.89
C ASP A 133 15.28 8.65 -8.50
N HIS A 134 14.99 9.74 -7.77
CA HIS A 134 16.00 10.71 -7.37
C HIS A 134 16.82 10.18 -6.17
N THR A 135 17.86 9.42 -6.48
CA THR A 135 18.76 8.78 -5.50
C THR A 135 19.26 9.73 -4.41
N GLU A 136 19.67 10.95 -4.75
CA GLU A 136 20.14 11.95 -3.78
C GLU A 136 19.04 12.43 -2.82
N LEU A 137 17.80 12.57 -3.32
CA LEU A 137 16.66 13.01 -2.52
C LEU A 137 16.21 11.88 -1.58
N ASN A 138 16.19 10.65 -2.08
CA ASN A 138 15.94 9.46 -1.26
C ASN A 138 17.01 9.32 -0.16
N SER A 139 18.29 9.47 -0.51
CA SER A 139 19.38 9.44 0.47
C SER A 139 19.26 10.56 1.52
N LEU A 140 18.86 11.76 1.11
CA LEU A 140 18.56 12.86 2.04
C LEU A 140 17.41 12.50 2.98
N ILE A 141 16.30 11.97 2.44
CA ILE A 141 15.13 11.53 3.23
C ILE A 141 15.56 10.46 4.23
N ASP A 142 16.33 9.46 3.79
CA ASP A 142 16.81 8.38 4.64
C ASP A 142 17.70 8.90 5.78
N HIS A 143 18.66 9.79 5.48
CA HIS A 143 19.51 10.38 6.52
C HIS A 143 18.70 11.27 7.48
N LEU A 144 17.71 12.03 7.02
CA LEU A 144 16.84 12.83 7.89
C LEU A 144 15.96 11.93 8.79
N GLN A 145 15.45 10.82 8.25
CA GLN A 145 14.73 9.83 9.03
C GLN A 145 15.63 9.15 10.06
N GLU A 146 16.87 8.82 9.68
CA GLU A 146 17.86 8.24 10.60
C GLU A 146 18.17 9.20 11.75
N LEU A 147 18.32 10.50 11.47
CA LEU A 147 18.50 11.54 12.49
C LEU A 147 17.30 11.65 13.42
N SER A 148 16.09 11.66 12.85
CA SER A 148 14.86 11.71 13.64
C SER A 148 14.70 10.49 14.55
N ASN A 149 15.01 9.30 14.04
CA ASN A 149 14.98 8.05 14.80
C ASN A 149 16.07 7.99 15.88
N ALA A 150 17.26 8.53 15.58
CA ALA A 150 18.36 8.61 16.53
C ALA A 150 18.00 9.47 17.75
N PHE A 151 17.17 10.49 17.58
CA PHE A 151 16.77 11.44 18.64
C PHE A 151 15.25 11.44 18.87
N LYS A 152 14.66 10.25 19.02
CA LYS A 152 13.22 10.08 19.20
C LYS A 152 12.65 10.96 20.33
N SER A 153 11.78 11.89 19.95
CA SER A 153 11.09 12.80 20.87
C SER A 153 10.05 12.09 21.75
N THR A 154 9.85 12.61 22.95
CA THR A 154 8.81 12.25 23.94
C THR A 154 8.11 13.51 24.44
N SER A 155 7.06 13.36 25.23
CA SER A 155 6.35 14.49 25.86
C SER A 155 7.23 15.34 26.78
N SER A 156 8.41 14.85 27.16
CA SER A 156 9.36 15.50 28.07
C SER A 156 10.68 15.89 27.40
N GLY A 157 10.79 15.85 26.07
CA GLY A 157 12.04 16.15 25.34
C GLY A 157 12.48 14.99 24.44
N ILE A 158 13.74 14.56 24.53
CA ILE A 158 14.26 13.38 23.81
C ILE A 158 14.34 12.18 24.74
N SER A 159 13.99 10.99 24.24
CA SER A 159 14.16 9.75 24.99
C SER A 159 15.62 9.48 25.32
N ARG A 160 15.95 9.28 26.60
CA ARG A 160 17.29 8.85 27.04
C ARG A 160 17.69 7.47 26.49
N SER A 161 16.72 6.63 26.14
CA SER A 161 16.98 5.32 25.53
C SER A 161 17.20 5.38 24.01
N SER A 162 17.03 6.54 23.39
CA SER A 162 17.29 6.72 21.96
C SER A 162 18.77 6.45 21.64
N THR A 163 19.03 5.98 20.41
CA THR A 163 20.39 5.63 19.98
C THR A 163 21.34 6.82 20.08
N GLY A 164 20.86 8.02 19.70
CA GLY A 164 21.61 9.27 19.80
C GLY A 164 21.94 9.64 21.24
N MET A 165 20.95 9.64 22.14
CA MET A 165 21.22 9.96 23.55
C MET A 165 22.12 8.94 24.23
N ARG A 166 21.99 7.64 23.93
CA ARG A 166 22.89 6.61 24.46
C ARG A 166 24.32 6.76 23.95
N GLY A 167 24.50 7.15 22.68
CA GLY A 167 25.82 7.41 22.12
C GLY A 167 26.49 8.64 22.73
N LEU A 168 25.72 9.69 23.00
CA LEU A 168 26.24 10.98 23.48
C LEU A 168 26.35 11.08 25.01
N SER A 169 25.63 10.25 25.78
CA SER A 169 25.52 10.40 27.24
C SER A 169 26.84 10.31 28.01
N GLY A 170 27.83 9.58 27.47
CA GLY A 170 29.16 9.46 28.06
C GLY A 170 30.20 10.42 27.49
N GLY A 171 29.79 11.34 26.60
CA GLY A 171 30.68 12.20 25.83
C GLY A 171 31.49 11.46 24.77
N ASN A 172 32.27 12.23 24.01
CA ASN A 172 33.08 11.72 22.93
C ASN A 172 34.44 11.21 23.43
N LYS A 173 34.43 10.01 24.01
CA LYS A 173 35.65 9.32 24.48
C LYS A 173 36.55 8.82 23.34
N ILE A 174 36.12 8.94 22.09
CA ILE A 174 36.95 8.62 20.91
C ILE A 174 37.92 9.78 20.64
N HIS A 175 37.39 11.00 20.72
CA HIS A 175 38.16 12.22 20.58
C HIS A 175 38.94 12.51 21.88
N HIS A 176 38.23 12.51 23.01
CA HIS A 176 38.76 12.80 24.35
C HIS A 176 39.07 11.50 25.10
N ILE A 177 40.22 10.90 24.79
CA ILE A 177 40.65 9.65 25.42
C ILE A 177 40.89 9.89 26.92
N PRO A 178 40.31 9.08 27.82
CA PRO A 178 40.53 9.19 29.25
C PRO A 178 42.00 9.12 29.64
N ALA A 179 42.36 9.85 30.69
CA ALA A 179 43.73 9.87 31.21
C ALA A 179 44.20 8.45 31.57
N GLY A 180 45.40 8.10 31.12
CA GLY A 180 45.98 6.77 31.31
C GLY A 180 45.61 5.78 30.20
N LEU A 181 44.79 6.13 29.21
CA LEU A 181 44.46 5.24 28.07
C LEU A 181 45.07 5.71 26.74
N GLU A 182 45.99 6.66 26.76
CA GLU A 182 46.57 7.31 25.57
C GLU A 182 47.27 6.29 24.65
N ASN A 183 47.90 5.26 25.22
CA ASN A 183 48.56 4.20 24.47
C ASN A 183 47.59 3.39 23.57
N TYR A 184 46.29 3.41 23.88
CA TYR A 184 45.26 2.73 23.08
C TYR A 184 44.70 3.60 21.96
N GLN A 185 45.15 4.86 21.82
CA GLN A 185 44.69 5.80 20.82
C GLN A 185 44.62 5.23 19.38
N PRO A 186 45.64 4.50 18.87
CA PRO A 186 45.59 3.95 17.52
C PRO A 186 44.38 3.04 17.29
N TYR A 187 43.97 2.31 18.32
CA TYR A 187 42.83 1.39 18.24
C TYR A 187 41.50 2.11 18.46
N ILE A 188 41.42 2.99 19.46
CA ILE A 188 40.22 3.76 19.79
C ILE A 188 39.81 4.65 18.62
N ARG A 189 40.78 5.27 17.92
CA ARG A 189 40.52 6.15 16.77
C ARG A 189 40.47 5.39 15.44
N SER A 190 40.80 4.10 15.39
CA SER A 190 40.71 3.31 14.16
C SER A 190 39.27 3.20 13.64
N GLU A 191 39.10 2.86 12.37
CA GLU A 191 37.78 2.51 11.83
C GLU A 191 37.21 1.23 12.46
N ARG A 192 38.09 0.35 12.94
CA ARG A 192 37.75 -0.93 13.58
C ARG A 192 37.61 -0.84 15.10
N ARG A 193 37.37 0.37 15.63
CA ARG A 193 37.32 0.64 17.08
C ARG A 193 36.27 -0.19 17.81
N VAL A 194 35.10 -0.41 17.19
CA VAL A 194 34.00 -1.16 17.79
C VAL A 194 34.37 -2.64 17.91
N GLU A 195 34.97 -3.21 16.87
CA GLU A 195 35.47 -4.57 16.86
C GLU A 195 36.61 -4.74 17.86
N TRP A 196 37.52 -3.77 17.94
CA TRP A 196 38.63 -3.80 18.89
C TRP A 196 38.16 -3.74 20.34
N ILE A 197 37.20 -2.86 20.68
CA ILE A 197 36.62 -2.80 22.03
C ILE A 197 35.92 -4.11 22.39
N ASP A 198 35.16 -4.70 21.47
CA ASP A 198 34.50 -5.99 21.68
C ASP A 198 35.51 -7.11 21.90
N TRP A 199 36.57 -7.15 21.09
CA TRP A 199 37.65 -8.12 21.22
C TRP A 199 38.41 -7.96 22.56
N GLN A 200 38.77 -6.74 22.92
CA GLN A 200 39.47 -6.43 24.17
C GLN A 200 38.61 -6.82 25.38
N THR A 201 37.32 -6.47 25.36
CA THR A 201 36.38 -6.77 26.45
C THR A 201 36.22 -8.27 26.64
N LYS A 202 35.98 -9.00 25.54
CA LYS A 202 35.80 -10.47 25.58
C LYS A 202 37.08 -11.20 25.97
N GLY A 203 38.23 -10.77 25.45
CA GLY A 203 39.48 -11.42 25.79
C GLY A 203 39.87 -11.21 27.25
N LEU A 204 39.52 -10.07 27.85
CA LEU A 204 39.75 -9.81 29.26
C LEU A 204 38.95 -10.74 30.19
N GLU A 205 37.85 -11.34 29.71
CA GLU A 205 37.08 -12.34 30.47
C GLU A 205 37.91 -13.61 30.77
N PHE A 206 38.96 -13.87 29.99
CA PHE A 206 39.87 -14.99 30.20
C PHE A 206 41.06 -14.66 31.14
N SER A 207 41.23 -13.39 31.53
CA SER A 207 42.32 -12.97 32.43
C SER A 207 42.37 -13.72 33.77
N PRO A 208 41.25 -14.13 34.40
CA PRO A 208 41.29 -14.91 35.64
C PRO A 208 41.84 -16.34 35.49
N LEU A 209 42.06 -16.83 34.25
CA LEU A 209 42.59 -18.17 34.01
C LEU A 209 44.11 -18.27 34.18
N SER A 210 44.83 -17.14 34.16
CA SER A 210 46.28 -17.09 34.29
C SER A 210 46.74 -15.80 34.96
N ASP A 211 47.16 -15.89 36.22
CA ASP A 211 47.60 -14.73 37.01
C ASP A 211 48.79 -14.03 36.35
N GLY A 212 48.66 -12.71 36.16
CA GLY A 212 49.69 -11.85 35.59
C GLY A 212 49.98 -12.05 34.11
N CYS A 213 49.31 -12.98 33.42
CA CYS A 213 49.53 -13.25 32.00
C CYS A 213 48.43 -12.66 31.10
N CYS A 214 48.84 -12.03 30.02
CA CYS A 214 47.95 -11.50 29.00
C CYS A 214 47.18 -12.62 28.29
N PRO A 215 45.84 -12.58 28.25
CA PRO A 215 45.03 -13.59 27.55
C PRO A 215 45.23 -13.59 26.03
N PHE A 216 45.87 -12.56 25.47
CA PHE A 216 46.06 -12.41 24.03
C PHE A 216 47.46 -12.84 23.54
N CYS A 217 48.50 -12.59 24.34
CA CYS A 217 49.89 -12.80 23.92
C CYS A 217 50.74 -13.56 24.95
N THR A 218 50.17 -13.99 26.07
CA THR A 218 50.87 -14.68 27.18
C THR A 218 51.99 -13.89 27.85
N GLY A 219 52.17 -12.61 27.52
CA GLY A 219 53.15 -11.73 28.16
C GLY A 219 52.71 -11.24 29.55
N ASP A 220 53.67 -10.79 30.35
CA ASP A 220 53.44 -10.23 31.69
C ASP A 220 52.66 -8.90 31.62
N ILE A 221 51.56 -8.81 32.36
CA ILE A 221 50.68 -7.63 32.46
C ILE A 221 50.55 -7.08 33.87
N THR A 222 51.29 -7.57 34.87
CA THR A 222 51.11 -7.17 36.28
C THR A 222 51.22 -5.64 36.48
N GLY A 223 52.08 -4.95 35.72
CA GLY A 223 52.20 -3.48 35.75
C GLY A 223 51.16 -2.71 34.94
N LYS A 224 50.32 -3.39 34.14
CA LYS A 224 49.36 -2.78 33.21
C LYS A 224 47.92 -3.26 33.41
N GLU A 225 47.69 -4.19 34.34
CA GLU A 225 46.40 -4.83 34.54
C GLU A 225 45.29 -3.82 34.85
N ALA A 226 45.57 -2.85 35.73
CA ALA A 226 44.63 -1.77 36.04
C ALA A 226 44.29 -0.93 34.78
N GLN A 227 45.29 -0.58 33.98
CA GLN A 227 45.11 0.17 32.73
C GLN A 227 44.29 -0.62 31.69
N ILE A 228 44.54 -1.93 31.59
CA ILE A 228 43.79 -2.84 30.70
C ILE A 228 42.32 -2.95 31.13
N ARG A 229 42.06 -3.09 32.44
CA ARG A 229 40.71 -3.12 33.00
C ARG A 229 39.97 -1.79 32.79
N GLN A 230 40.67 -0.67 32.95
CA GLN A 230 40.11 0.66 32.75
C GLN A 230 39.57 0.85 31.31
N VAL A 231 40.17 0.23 30.28
CA VAL A 231 39.60 0.26 28.91
C VAL A 231 38.18 -0.31 28.89
N ARG A 232 37.94 -1.43 29.56
CA ARG A 232 36.61 -2.06 29.63
C ARG A 232 35.60 -1.23 30.42
N GLU A 233 36.06 -0.53 31.45
CA GLU A 233 35.21 0.33 32.29
C GLU A 233 34.81 1.60 31.55
N GLU A 234 35.74 2.19 30.78
CA GLU A 234 35.52 3.46 30.09
C GLU A 234 34.79 3.30 28.76
N TYR A 235 34.99 2.19 28.06
CA TYR A 235 34.51 1.95 26.70
C TYR A 235 33.52 0.80 26.62
N ASP A 236 32.22 1.12 26.57
CA ASP A 236 31.17 0.16 26.24
C ASP A 236 30.97 0.04 24.72
N LYS A 237 30.88 -1.21 24.23
CA LYS A 237 30.68 -1.52 22.80
C LYS A 237 29.44 -0.82 22.23
N SER A 238 28.32 -0.88 22.94
CA SER A 238 27.05 -0.37 22.43
C SER A 238 27.05 1.15 22.35
N THR A 239 27.62 1.80 23.37
CA THR A 239 27.82 3.24 23.44
C THR A 239 28.71 3.74 22.31
N ILE A 240 29.87 3.11 22.10
CA ILE A 240 30.82 3.53 21.05
C ILE A 240 30.27 3.24 19.65
N LYS A 241 29.55 2.14 19.47
CA LYS A 241 28.83 1.87 18.21
C LYS A 241 27.81 2.98 17.92
N ASN A 242 27.00 3.36 18.90
CA ASN A 242 26.01 4.42 18.76
C ASN A 242 26.67 5.77 18.47
N LEU A 243 27.70 6.16 19.23
CA LEU A 243 28.45 7.40 19.01
C LEU A 243 29.05 7.47 17.60
N THR A 244 29.65 6.36 17.13
CA THR A 244 30.23 6.28 15.78
C THR A 244 29.15 6.44 14.71
N ALA A 245 27.97 5.86 14.90
CA ALA A 245 26.84 6.03 13.99
C ALA A 245 26.35 7.48 13.93
N ILE A 246 26.25 8.17 15.07
CA ILE A 246 25.83 9.58 15.13
C ILE A 246 26.84 10.50 14.45
N ILE A 247 28.14 10.31 14.67
CA ILE A 247 29.18 11.12 14.01
C ILE A 247 29.05 11.00 12.49
N ARG A 248 28.97 9.75 11.96
CA ARG A 248 28.80 9.50 10.53
C ARG A 248 27.52 10.12 9.97
N LEU A 249 26.43 10.04 10.71
CA LEU A 249 25.16 10.61 10.33
C LEU A 249 25.22 12.14 10.20
N VAL A 250 25.86 12.82 11.15
CA VAL A 250 26.06 14.28 11.10
C VAL A 250 26.99 14.67 9.94
N GLU A 251 28.04 13.88 9.66
CA GLU A 251 28.92 14.08 8.50
C GLU A 251 28.16 13.95 7.17
N ASN A 252 27.34 12.90 7.03
CA ASN A 252 26.53 12.66 5.81
C ASN A 252 25.47 13.74 5.59
N LEU A 253 24.83 14.23 6.67
CA LEU A 253 23.86 15.32 6.59
C LEU A 253 24.52 16.69 6.40
N GLY A 254 25.81 16.82 6.69
CA GLY A 254 26.52 18.11 6.69
C GLY A 254 26.44 18.87 5.37
N ASN A 255 26.26 18.19 4.24
CA ASN A 255 26.11 18.82 2.92
C ASN A 255 24.73 19.46 2.69
N TYR A 256 23.72 19.07 3.49
CA TYR A 256 22.34 19.50 3.34
C TYR A 256 21.88 20.47 4.44
N LEU A 257 22.66 20.59 5.51
CA LEU A 257 22.39 21.49 6.63
C LEU A 257 22.97 22.88 6.37
N THR A 258 22.38 23.89 6.99
CA THR A 258 23.03 25.20 7.07
C THR A 258 24.33 25.08 7.84
N GLU A 259 25.34 25.90 7.49
CA GLU A 259 26.64 25.90 8.15
C GLU A 259 26.50 25.96 9.68
N SER A 260 25.66 26.87 10.18
CA SER A 260 25.37 27.04 11.61
C SER A 260 24.78 25.80 12.29
N ALA A 261 23.92 25.05 11.59
CA ALA A 261 23.32 23.83 12.12
C ALA A 261 24.32 22.68 12.13
N ARG A 262 25.11 22.57 11.06
CA ARG A 262 26.21 21.61 10.96
C ARG A 262 27.24 21.82 12.06
N GLU A 263 27.72 23.04 12.24
CA GLU A 263 28.71 23.39 13.27
C GLU A 263 28.19 23.06 14.67
N ARG A 264 26.93 23.38 14.98
CA ARG A 264 26.32 23.04 16.28
C ARG A 264 26.21 21.55 16.51
N LEU A 265 25.76 20.78 15.51
CA LEU A 265 25.66 19.33 15.63
C LEU A 265 27.03 18.68 15.79
N LEU A 266 28.03 19.13 15.03
CA LEU A 266 29.41 18.68 15.19
C LEU A 266 29.95 19.01 16.59
N ALA A 267 29.71 20.22 17.10
CA ALA A 267 30.11 20.61 18.45
C ALA A 267 29.50 19.68 19.51
N ILE A 268 28.21 19.34 19.39
CA ILE A 268 27.53 18.38 20.29
C ILE A 268 28.20 17.02 20.24
N THR A 269 28.57 16.53 19.04
CA THR A 269 29.26 15.23 18.90
C THR A 269 30.67 15.24 19.47
N MET A 270 31.25 16.40 19.77
CA MET A 270 32.62 16.56 20.29
C MET A 270 32.67 16.89 21.79
N LEU A 271 31.54 16.91 22.49
CA LEU A 271 31.49 17.21 23.93
C LEU A 271 32.20 16.13 24.76
N GLN A 272 33.05 16.53 25.71
CA GLN A 272 33.80 15.60 26.56
C GLN A 272 32.90 14.84 27.56
N ASN A 273 31.91 15.51 28.15
CA ASN A 273 31.07 14.97 29.22
C ASN A 273 29.62 14.69 28.76
N GLY A 274 29.39 14.71 27.44
CA GLY A 274 28.06 14.56 26.86
C GLY A 274 27.24 15.86 26.82
N PRO A 275 26.00 15.80 26.35
CA PRO A 275 25.16 16.98 26.10
C PRO A 275 24.51 17.52 27.37
N GLU A 276 24.68 18.82 27.58
CA GLU A 276 23.97 19.59 28.62
C GLU A 276 22.54 19.99 28.19
N ALA A 277 21.78 20.64 29.09
CA ALA A 277 20.40 21.02 28.86
C ALA A 277 20.18 21.84 27.57
N GLU A 278 21.04 22.82 27.30
CA GLU A 278 20.98 23.65 26.08
C GLU A 278 21.17 22.84 24.79
N HIS A 279 22.03 21.81 24.84
CA HIS A 279 22.27 20.92 23.71
C HIS A 279 21.05 20.02 23.47
N ILE A 280 20.43 19.53 24.54
CA ILE A 280 19.21 18.74 24.47
C ILE A 280 18.06 19.59 23.93
N GLU A 281 17.91 20.83 24.38
CA GLU A 281 16.90 21.77 23.87
C GLU A 281 17.07 22.02 22.37
N TYR A 282 18.32 22.20 21.91
CA TYR A 282 18.60 22.34 20.48
C TYR A 282 18.22 21.08 19.69
N LEU A 283 18.58 19.89 20.17
CA LEU A 283 18.22 18.63 19.52
C LEU A 283 16.70 18.39 19.52
N VAL A 284 16.00 18.84 20.57
CA VAL A 284 14.52 18.81 20.62
C VAL A 284 13.95 19.75 19.56
N ALA A 285 14.46 20.98 19.45
CA ALA A 285 14.02 21.95 18.46
C ALA A 285 14.27 21.47 17.02
N LEU A 286 15.36 20.73 16.79
CA LEU A 286 15.68 20.13 15.50
C LEU A 286 14.70 18.99 15.12
N ASN A 287 14.24 18.21 16.11
CA ASN A 287 13.25 17.15 15.91
C ASN A 287 11.80 17.61 16.03
N ALA A 288 11.57 18.79 16.60
CA ALA A 288 10.28 19.42 16.63
C ALA A 288 9.91 19.70 15.18
N ARG A 289 8.92 18.96 14.65
CA ARG A 289 8.37 19.18 13.33
C ARG A 289 8.18 20.69 13.12
N PRO A 290 8.84 21.34 12.15
CA PRO A 290 8.20 22.46 11.52
C PRO A 290 6.97 21.90 10.79
N ILE A 291 5.95 22.75 10.63
CA ILE A 291 4.69 22.55 9.88
C ILE A 291 3.53 22.19 10.82
N ARG A 292 2.77 23.18 11.34
CA ARG A 292 1.74 24.03 10.67
C ARG A 292 0.65 23.24 9.97
#